data_AF-A0A2E8J7Q5-F1
#
_entry.id   AF-A0A2E8J7Q5-F1
#
_cell.length_a   1.000
_cell.length_b   1.000
_cell.length_c   1.000
_cell.angle_alpha   90.00
_cell.angle_beta   90.00
_cell.angle_gamma   90.00
#
_symmetry.space_group_name_H-M   'P 1'
#
loop_
_entity.id
_entity.type
_entity.pdbx_description
1 polymer ?
#
loop_
_entity_poly.entity_id
_entity_poly.type
_entity_poly.pdbx_seq_one_letter_code
_entity_poly.pdbx_strand_id
1 'polypeptide(L)' 'MLALVSDKFEGLNRVKRQQLVYSLLKDMISSGVVHAITMRTITPQEAES' A
#
# COMPACT_ATOMS: atom_id res chain seq x y z
N MET A 1 -3.05 7.58 -9.09
CA MET A 1 -3.53 6.48 -8.24
C MET A 1 -2.57 5.32 -8.39
N LEU A 2 -1.97 4.84 -7.30
CA LEU A 2 -0.95 3.78 -7.33
C LEU A 2 -1.58 2.44 -6.93
N ALA A 3 -1.32 1.37 -7.68
CA ALA A 3 -1.71 0.02 -7.29
C ALA A 3 -0.47 -0.71 -6.76
N LEU A 4 -0.50 -1.09 -5.48
CA LEU A 4 0.53 -1.92 -4.87
C LEU A 4 0.02 -3.35 -4.91
N VAL A 5 0.73 -4.18 -5.67
CA VAL A 5 0.46 -5.61 -5.81
C VAL A 5 1.52 -6.36 -5.04
N SER A 6 1.12 -7.12 -4.02
CA SER A 6 2.06 -7.95 -3.24
C SER A 6 1.34 -9.08 -2.51
N ASP A 7 1.99 -10.25 -2.48
CA ASP A 7 1.57 -11.41 -1.68
C ASP A 7 1.58 -11.12 -0.17
N LYS A 8 2.33 -10.11 0.28
CA LYS A 8 2.34 -9.68 1.68
C LYS A 8 0.98 -9.19 2.15
N PHE A 9 0.08 -8.82 1.24
CA PHE A 9 -1.28 -8.40 1.55
C PHE A 9 -2.25 -9.57 1.71
N GLU A 10 -1.84 -10.78 1.32
CA GLU A 10 -2.64 -11.99 1.46
C GLU A 10 -2.87 -12.32 2.94
N GLY A 11 -4.12 -12.65 3.30
CA GLY A 11 -4.52 -12.88 4.68
C GLY A 11 -4.53 -11.63 5.60
N LEU A 12 -4.09 -10.46 5.12
CA LEU A 12 -4.17 -9.20 5.88
C LEU A 12 -5.46 -8.44 5.60
N ASN A 13 -6.09 -7.92 6.65
CA ASN A 13 -7.21 -7.00 6.53
C ASN A 13 -6.78 -5.66 5.92
N ARG A 14 -7.73 -4.96 5.28
CA ARG A 14 -7.52 -3.67 4.60
C ARG A 14 -6.73 -2.65 5.43
N VAL A 15 -7.03 -2.54 6.74
CA VAL A 15 -6.34 -1.62 7.65
C VAL A 15 -4.87 -2.01 7.86
N LYS A 16 -4.57 -3.31 8.05
CA LYS A 16 -3.19 -3.80 8.20
C LYS A 16 -2.38 -3.58 6.92
N ARG A 17 -2.98 -3.85 5.75
CA ARG A 17 -2.35 -3.57 4.45
C ARG A 17 -1.96 -2.10 4.35
N GLN A 18 -2.89 -1.21 4.68
CA GLN A 18 -2.62 0.24 4.70
C GLN A 18 -1.55 0.60 5.73
N GLN A 19 -1.59 0.09 6.96
CA GLN A 19 -0.56 0.37 7.96
C GLN A 19 0.83 -0.05 7.51
N LEU A 20 0.96 -1.20 6.87
CA LEU A 20 2.23 -1.72 6.37
C LEU A 20 2.83 -0.79 5.31
N VAL A 21 2.00 -0.36 4.36
CA VAL A 21 2.42 0.58 3.32
C VAL A 21 2.65 1.97 3.89
N TYR A 22 1.80 2.47 4.79
CA TYR A 22 2.01 3.73 5.49
C TYR A 22 3.29 3.72 6.32
N SER A 23 3.68 2.60 6.92
CA SER A 23 4.93 2.48 7.66
C SER A 23 6.15 2.67 6.76
N LEU A 24 6.11 2.12 5.54
CA LEU A 24 7.17 2.31 4.53
C LEU A 24 7.14 3.71 3.91
N LEU A 25 5.93 4.24 3.69
CA LEU A 25 5.73 5.58 3.15
C LEU A 25 6.03 6.67 4.17
N LYS A 26 5.99 6.38 5.47
CA LYS A 26 6.25 7.35 6.53
C LYS A 26 7.60 8.04 6.32
N ASP A 27 8.62 7.28 5.92
CA ASP A 27 9.93 7.81 5.59
C ASP A 27 9.90 8.69 4.33
N MET A 28 9.18 8.29 3.28
CA MET A 28 9.03 9.07 2.05
C MET A 28 8.20 10.35 2.22
N ILE A 29 7.17 10.29 3.07
CA ILE A 29 6.34 11.44 3.45
C ILE A 29 7.16 12.40 4.31
N SER A 30 7.94 11.88 5.27
CA SER A 30 8.86 12.68 6.08
C SER A 30 9.94 13.36 5.25
N SER A 31 10.32 12.78 4.12
CA SER A 31 11.23 13.39 3.14
C SER A 31 10.60 14.53 2.33
N GLY A 32 9.29 14.79 2.48
CA GLY A 32 8.59 15.90 1.80
C GLY A 32 8.23 15.63 0.34
N VAL A 33 8.49 14.41 -0.17
CA VAL A 33 8.27 14.05 -1.58
C VAL A 33 6.78 13.76 -1.86
N VAL A 34 6.02 13.36 -0.82
CA VAL A 34 4.66 12.85 -0.97
C VAL A 34 3.70 13.59 -0.04
N HIS A 35 2.85 14.46 -0.60
CA HIS A 35 1.86 15.26 0.16
C HIS A 35 0.55 14.51 0.41
N ALA A 36 0.03 13.80 -0.59
CA ALA A 36 -1.10 12.89 -0.46
C ALA A 36 -1.11 11.93 -1.66
N ILE A 37 -1.16 10.62 -1.41
CA ILE A 37 -1.27 9.62 -2.47
C ILE A 37 -2.43 8.68 -2.22
N THR A 38 -3.28 8.56 -3.24
CA THR A 38 -4.32 7.54 -3.29
C THR A 38 -3.69 6.25 -3.80
N MET A 39 -3.66 5.24 -2.93
CA MET A 39 -3.09 3.94 -3.22
C MET A 39 -4.11 2.81 -3.01
N ARG A 40 -4.02 1.76 -3.82
CA ARG A 40 -4.81 0.54 -3.71
C ARG A 40 -3.86 -0.61 -3.37
N THR A 41 -4.06 -1.28 -2.25
CA THR A 41 -3.24 -2.42 -1.81
C THR A 41 -3.99 -3.71 -2.10
N ILE A 42 -3.57 -4.44 -3.13
CA ILE A 42 -4.23 -5.65 -3.63
C ILE A 42 -3.24 -6.81 -3.70
N THR A 43 -3.72 -8.04 -3.56
CA THR A 43 -2.89 -9.21 -3.84
C THR A 43 -2.72 -9.39 -5.35
N PRO A 44 -1.68 -10.11 -5.82
CA PRO A 44 -1.57 -10.48 -7.23
C PRO A 44 -2.82 -11.20 -7.75
N GLN A 45 -3.40 -12.08 -6.94
CA GLN A 45 -4.66 -12.77 -7.27
C GLN A 45 -5.84 -11.80 -7.46
N GLU A 46 -5.91 -10.71 -6.69
CA GLU A 46 -6.92 -9.65 -6.87
C GLU A 46 -6.64 -8.74 -8.09
N ALA A 47 -5.39 -8.69 -8.58
CA ALA A 47 -4.99 -7.87 -9.72
C ALA A 47 -5.24 -8.57 -11.07
N GLU A 48 -5.23 -9.90 -11.08
CA GLU A 48 -5.45 -10.73 -12.26
C GLU A 48 -6.94 -11.05 -12.53
N SER A 49 -7.87 -10.53 -11.72
CA SER A 49 -9.33 -10.70 -11.88
C SER A 49 -10.04 -9.50 -12.50
#